data_AF-A0A397NEE1-F1
#
_entry.id   AF-A0A397NEE1-F1
#
_cell.length_a   1.000
_cell.length_b   1.000
_cell.length_c   1.000
_cell.angle_alpha   90.00
_cell.angle_beta   90.00
_cell.angle_gamma   90.00
#
_symmetry.space_group_name_H-M   'P 1'
#
loop_
_entity.id
_entity.type
_entity.pdbx_description
1 polymer ?
#
loop_
_entity_poly.entity_id
_entity_poly.type
_entity_poly.pdbx_seq_one_letter_code
_entity_poly.pdbx_strand_id
1 'polypeptide(L)'
;MPRSLALLVAALLCLPQLSAASTLREKLQERRETRSEQRLLSELPAGSRILRDQAYGTHPRQRFDVYLPPAAQAAPILFMVHGGGWYTGDKARDAVIENKARHWLSQGYILVSSNYRLLPLPIPGWALSPWTALPST
;
A
#
# COMPACT_ATOMS: atom_id res chain seq x y z
N MET A 1 32.41 43.50 -2.13
CA MET A 1 32.05 42.23 -2.80
C MET A 1 31.74 41.19 -1.74
N PRO A 2 30.47 40.81 -1.51
CA PRO A 2 30.01 39.92 -0.45
C PRO A 2 30.32 38.45 -0.79
N ARG A 3 31.59 38.12 -1.01
CA ARG A 3 32.04 36.78 -1.38
C ARG A 3 31.96 35.81 -0.19
N SER A 4 32.16 36.32 1.02
CA SER A 4 32.13 35.51 2.24
C SER A 4 30.71 35.09 2.66
N LEU A 5 29.69 35.87 2.30
CA LEU A 5 28.28 35.52 2.59
C LEU A 5 27.72 34.52 1.59
N ALA A 6 28.13 34.60 0.31
CA ALA A 6 27.71 33.66 -0.73
C ALA A 6 28.25 32.24 -0.51
N LEU A 7 29.45 32.09 0.06
CA LEU A 7 30.04 30.78 0.37
C LEU A 7 29.33 30.07 1.55
N LEU A 8 28.78 30.82 2.50
CA LEU A 8 28.07 30.27 3.66
C LEU A 8 26.66 29.79 3.30
N VAL A 9 25.99 30.45 2.35
CA VAL A 9 24.70 30.00 1.81
C VAL A 9 24.87 28.79 0.88
N ALA A 10 25.95 28.72 0.09
CA ALA A 10 26.25 27.56 -0.74
C ALA A 10 26.62 26.30 0.07
N ALA A 11 27.27 26.47 1.24
CA ALA A 11 27.58 25.35 2.14
C ALA A 11 26.33 24.79 2.86
N LEU A 12 25.33 25.62 3.16
CA LEU A 12 24.05 25.15 3.73
C LEU A 12 23.11 24.51 2.69
N LEU A 13 23.20 24.91 1.42
CA LEU A 13 22.40 24.32 0.32
C LEU A 13 22.98 23.01 -0.23
N CYS A 14 24.18 22.62 0.21
CA CYS A 14 24.89 21.43 -0.24
C CYS A 14 25.17 20.43 0.90
N LEU A 15 24.36 20.45 1.97
CA LEU A 15 24.12 19.23 2.71
C LEU A 15 23.29 18.35 1.76
N PRO A 16 23.85 17.29 1.12
CA PRO A 16 22.97 16.25 0.64
C PRO A 16 22.19 15.84 1.88
N GLN A 17 20.87 15.88 1.81
CA GLN A 17 20.04 15.30 2.84
C GLN A 17 20.59 13.90 3.09
N LEU A 18 21.26 13.70 4.23
CA LEU A 18 21.57 12.38 4.76
C LEU A 18 20.19 11.77 5.06
N SER A 19 19.49 11.35 4.02
CA SER A 19 18.36 10.45 4.12
C SER A 19 18.96 9.21 4.75
N ALA A 20 18.59 9.00 6.01
CA ALA A 20 19.10 7.94 6.87
C ALA A 20 19.34 6.66 6.07
N ALA A 21 20.51 6.04 6.27
CA ALA A 21 20.80 4.74 5.70
C ALA A 21 19.65 3.80 6.06
N SER A 22 18.80 3.46 5.09
CA SER A 22 17.67 2.57 5.33
C SER A 22 18.20 1.27 5.92
N THR A 23 17.51 0.75 6.93
CA THR A 23 17.97 -0.42 7.65
C THR A 23 18.14 -1.59 6.69
N LEU A 24 19.04 -2.54 6.97
CA LEU A 24 19.16 -3.76 6.15
C LEU A 24 17.79 -4.43 5.95
N ARG A 25 16.94 -4.38 6.97
CA ARG A 25 15.57 -4.89 6.96
C ARG A 25 14.69 -4.15 5.94
N GLU A 26 14.69 -2.83 5.94
CA GLU A 26 13.96 -2.02 4.96
C GLU A 26 14.42 -2.33 3.53
N LYS A 27 15.74 -2.37 3.29
CA LYS A 27 16.27 -2.72 1.96
C LYS A 27 15.85 -4.11 1.50
N LEU A 28 15.82 -5.08 2.41
CA LEU A 28 15.36 -6.44 2.09
C LEU A 28 13.85 -6.47 1.79
N GLN A 29 13.06 -5.68 2.50
CA GLN A 29 11.62 -5.58 2.27
C GLN A 29 11.30 -4.92 0.93
N GLU A 30 11.92 -3.79 0.63
CA GLU A 30 11.77 -3.08 -0.64
C GLU A 30 12.15 -3.97 -1.84
N ARG A 31 13.26 -4.73 -1.72
CA ARG A 31 13.66 -5.70 -2.74
C ARG A 31 12.64 -6.82 -2.93
N ARG A 32 12.03 -7.29 -1.83
CA ARG A 32 10.98 -8.32 -1.88
C ARG A 32 9.73 -7.80 -2.56
N GLU A 33 9.27 -6.60 -2.22
CA GLU A 33 8.09 -5.95 -2.79
C GLU A 33 8.29 -5.65 -4.29
N THR A 34 9.47 -5.12 -4.65
CA THR A 34 9.82 -4.90 -6.06
C THR A 34 9.81 -6.21 -6.85
N ARG A 35 10.41 -7.27 -6.29
CA ARG A 35 10.46 -8.58 -6.94
C ARG A 35 9.07 -9.21 -7.04
N SER A 36 8.24 -9.12 -6.00
CA SER A 36 6.88 -9.67 -6.03
C SER A 36 6.00 -8.91 -7.02
N GLU A 37 6.13 -7.58 -7.11
CA GLU A 37 5.43 -6.77 -8.10
C GLU A 37 5.85 -7.11 -9.53
N GLN A 38 7.15 -7.18 -9.81
CA GLN A 38 7.67 -7.56 -11.13
C GLN A 38 7.16 -8.95 -11.55
N ARG A 39 7.21 -9.90 -10.62
CA ARG A 39 6.66 -11.23 -10.84
C ARG A 39 5.17 -11.18 -11.14
N LEU A 40 4.39 -10.46 -10.33
CA LEU A 40 2.95 -10.33 -10.54
C LEU A 40 2.64 -9.74 -11.92
N LEU A 41 3.26 -8.61 -12.28
CA LEU A 41 3.07 -7.96 -13.57
C LEU A 41 3.40 -8.88 -14.76
N SER A 42 4.42 -9.75 -14.62
CA SER A 42 4.77 -10.73 -15.65
C SER A 42 3.74 -11.85 -15.83
N GLU A 43 2.91 -12.10 -14.82
CA GLU A 43 1.87 -13.14 -14.81
C GLU A 43 0.47 -12.58 -15.14
N LEU A 44 0.32 -11.26 -15.27
CA LEU A 44 -0.93 -10.59 -15.63
C LEU A 44 -1.09 -10.45 -17.15
N PRO A 45 -2.32 -10.25 -17.67
CA PRO A 45 -2.52 -9.94 -19.09
C PRO A 45 -1.64 -8.77 -19.55
N ALA A 46 -1.04 -8.88 -20.74
CA ALA A 46 -0.17 -7.85 -21.29
C ALA A 46 -0.87 -6.49 -21.34
N GLY A 47 -0.21 -5.44 -20.83
CA GLY A 47 -0.77 -4.10 -20.71
C GLY A 47 -1.59 -3.85 -19.44
N SER A 48 -1.68 -4.84 -18.52
CA SER A 48 -2.21 -4.60 -17.18
C SER A 48 -1.36 -3.57 -16.42
N ARG A 49 -2.00 -2.82 -15.53
CA ARG A 49 -1.36 -1.76 -14.73
C ARG A 49 -1.78 -1.88 -13.27
N ILE A 50 -0.92 -1.42 -12.37
CA ILE A 50 -1.22 -1.35 -10.94
C ILE A 50 -1.10 0.10 -10.48
N LEU A 51 -2.15 0.65 -9.89
CA LEU A 51 -2.13 1.95 -9.22
C LEU A 51 -2.00 1.69 -7.71
N ARG A 52 -0.82 1.99 -7.15
CA ARG A 52 -0.50 1.73 -5.75
C ARG A 52 -0.97 2.85 -4.83
N ASP A 53 -1.31 2.50 -3.60
CA ASP A 53 -1.47 3.41 -2.47
C ASP A 53 -2.40 4.61 -2.70
N GLN A 54 -3.50 4.36 -3.40
CA GLN A 54 -4.52 5.37 -3.65
C GLN A 54 -5.27 5.69 -2.35
N ALA A 55 -5.23 6.97 -1.95
CA ALA A 55 -5.86 7.45 -0.72
C ALA A 55 -7.37 7.57 -0.87
N TYR A 56 -8.10 7.05 0.12
CA TYR A 56 -9.55 7.25 0.24
C TYR A 56 -9.93 7.92 1.57
N GLY A 57 -8.95 8.25 2.40
CA GLY A 57 -9.15 8.92 3.67
C GLY A 57 -7.84 9.44 4.25
N THR A 58 -7.97 10.15 5.37
CA THR A 58 -6.87 10.86 6.02
C THR A 58 -5.92 9.92 6.77
N HIS A 59 -6.42 8.77 7.23
CA HIS A 59 -5.59 7.83 7.97
C HIS A 59 -4.56 7.16 7.04
N PRO A 60 -3.30 6.94 7.46
CA PRO A 60 -2.26 6.35 6.60
C PRO A 60 -2.62 4.98 6.01
N ARG A 61 -3.41 4.18 6.73
CA ARG A 61 -3.93 2.88 6.25
C ARG A 61 -5.18 2.97 5.36
N GLN A 62 -5.79 4.14 5.19
CA GLN A 62 -6.93 4.30 4.29
C GLN A 62 -6.43 4.45 2.85
N ARG A 63 -5.91 3.34 2.33
CA ARG A 63 -5.27 3.23 1.03
C ARG A 63 -5.76 1.95 0.33
N PHE A 64 -5.89 1.99 -0.99
CA PHE A 64 -6.13 0.79 -1.81
C PHE A 64 -5.16 0.72 -2.98
N ASP A 65 -4.99 -0.49 -3.52
CA ASP A 65 -4.33 -0.73 -4.80
C ASP A 65 -5.39 -1.07 -5.85
N VAL A 66 -5.23 -0.52 -7.06
CA VAL A 66 -6.11 -0.80 -8.20
C VAL A 66 -5.33 -1.58 -9.26
N TYR A 67 -5.81 -2.77 -9.58
CA TYR A 67 -5.27 -3.64 -10.62
C TYR A 67 -6.17 -3.52 -11.85
N LEU A 68 -5.62 -2.93 -12.91
CA LEU A 68 -6.34 -2.59 -14.13
C LEU A 68 -5.97 -3.57 -15.26
N PRO A 69 -6.96 -4.14 -15.97
CA PRO A 69 -6.71 -4.87 -17.22
C PRO A 69 -6.34 -3.88 -18.36
N PRO A 70 -5.76 -4.37 -19.47
CA PRO A 70 -5.23 -3.51 -20.55
C PRO A 70 -6.25 -2.57 -21.21
N ALA A 71 -7.54 -2.93 -21.25
CA ALA A 71 -8.59 -2.15 -21.90
C ALA A 71 -9.84 -2.04 -21.02
N ALA A 72 -9.67 -1.56 -19.78
CA ALA A 72 -10.79 -1.39 -18.86
C ALA A 72 -11.76 -0.29 -19.35
N GLN A 73 -12.94 -0.69 -19.85
CA GLN A 73 -14.01 0.24 -20.23
C GLN A 73 -15.36 -0.31 -19.76
N ALA A 74 -16.09 0.48 -18.96
CA ALA A 74 -17.30 0.01 -18.26
C ALA A 74 -17.12 -1.36 -17.57
N ALA A 75 -15.90 -1.63 -17.08
CA ALA A 75 -15.53 -2.91 -16.51
C ALA A 75 -16.13 -3.11 -15.11
N PRO A 76 -16.56 -4.33 -14.76
CA PRO A 76 -16.98 -4.64 -13.40
C PRO A 76 -15.81 -4.52 -12.42
N ILE A 77 -16.11 -4.09 -11.19
CA ILE A 77 -15.12 -3.89 -10.13
C ILE A 77 -15.30 -4.97 -9.06
N LEU A 78 -14.25 -5.73 -8.80
CA LEU A 78 -14.12 -6.59 -7.64
C LEU A 78 -13.40 -5.83 -6.52
N PHE A 79 -14.12 -5.50 -5.45
CA PHE A 79 -13.55 -4.82 -4.28
C PHE A 79 -13.23 -5.83 -3.17
N MET A 80 -11.95 -5.96 -2.83
CA MET A 80 -11.41 -6.93 -1.88
C MET A 80 -11.00 -6.25 -0.57
N VAL A 81 -11.52 -6.78 0.54
CA VAL A 81 -11.13 -6.42 1.91
C VAL A 81 -10.37 -7.61 2.51
N HIS A 82 -9.14 -7.40 2.93
CA HIS A 82 -8.32 -8.48 3.48
C HIS A 82 -8.86 -8.95 4.85
N GLY A 83 -8.56 -10.20 5.22
CA GLY A 83 -8.85 -10.72 6.56
C GLY A 83 -7.79 -10.33 7.60
N GLY A 84 -7.74 -11.04 8.72
CA GLY A 84 -6.77 -10.78 9.81
C GLY A 84 -7.41 -10.25 11.10
N GLY A 85 -8.70 -10.53 11.32
CA GLY A 85 -9.37 -10.27 12.59
C GLY A 85 -9.39 -8.80 13.02
N TRP A 86 -9.26 -7.88 12.06
CA TRP A 86 -9.19 -6.42 12.29
C TRP A 86 -7.93 -5.90 13.01
N TYR A 87 -6.99 -6.75 13.43
CA TYR A 87 -5.77 -6.31 14.12
C TYR A 87 -4.49 -6.54 13.30
N THR A 88 -4.57 -7.27 12.18
CA THR A 88 -3.46 -7.50 11.26
C THR A 88 -3.92 -7.63 9.81
N GLY A 89 -2.97 -7.68 8.88
CA GLY A 89 -3.20 -7.84 7.45
C GLY A 89 -2.74 -6.64 6.63
N ASP A 90 -2.63 -6.87 5.33
CA ASP A 90 -2.25 -5.84 4.35
C ASP A 90 -2.80 -6.18 2.95
N LYS A 91 -3.20 -5.14 2.21
CA LYS A 91 -3.75 -5.18 0.85
C LYS A 91 -2.81 -5.78 -0.18
N ALA A 92 -1.49 -5.70 0.03
CA ALA A 92 -0.48 -6.12 -0.93
C ALA A 92 0.05 -7.55 -0.67
N ARG A 93 -0.44 -8.26 0.35
CA ARG A 93 -0.01 -9.64 0.62
C ARG A 93 -0.32 -10.54 -0.57
N ASP A 94 0.66 -11.33 -1.00
CA ASP A 94 0.53 -12.25 -2.15
C ASP A 94 -0.70 -13.17 -2.04
N ALA A 95 -0.93 -13.74 -0.85
CA ALA A 95 -2.09 -14.59 -0.56
C ALA A 95 -3.45 -13.88 -0.72
N VAL A 96 -3.46 -12.55 -0.61
CA VAL A 96 -4.66 -11.73 -0.83
C VAL A 96 -4.87 -11.51 -2.33
N ILE A 97 -3.81 -11.18 -3.07
CA ILE A 97 -3.91 -10.57 -4.41
C ILE A 97 -3.54 -11.47 -5.59
N GLU A 98 -2.49 -12.31 -5.52
CA GLU A 98 -1.87 -12.91 -6.72
C GLU A 98 -2.88 -13.69 -7.58
N ASN A 99 -3.54 -14.68 -6.97
CA ASN A 99 -4.49 -15.53 -7.67
C ASN A 99 -5.74 -14.75 -8.14
N LYS A 100 -6.16 -13.72 -7.39
CA LYS A 100 -7.34 -12.91 -7.76
C LYS A 100 -7.02 -12.01 -8.93
N ALA A 101 -5.87 -11.33 -8.89
CA ALA A 101 -5.45 -10.45 -9.96
C ALA A 101 -5.29 -11.24 -11.27
N ARG A 102 -4.59 -12.39 -11.23
CA ARG A 102 -4.42 -13.27 -12.40
C ARG A 102 -5.75 -13.72 -13.00
N HIS A 103 -6.69 -14.16 -12.16
CA HIS A 103 -7.98 -14.67 -12.62
C HIS A 103 -8.86 -13.55 -13.17
N TRP A 104 -9.11 -12.51 -12.36
CA TRP A 104 -10.14 -11.51 -12.66
C TRP A 104 -9.71 -10.51 -13.74
N LEU A 105 -8.44 -10.10 -13.80
CA LEU A 105 -7.97 -9.21 -14.87
C LEU A 105 -8.03 -9.90 -16.24
N SER A 106 -7.82 -11.22 -16.30
CA SER A 106 -7.97 -11.99 -17.54
C SER A 106 -9.41 -12.01 -18.07
N GLN A 107 -10.38 -11.78 -17.19
CA GLN A 107 -11.80 -11.67 -17.53
C GLN A 107 -12.25 -10.21 -17.71
N GLY A 108 -11.32 -9.25 -17.68
CA GLY A 108 -11.63 -7.84 -17.87
C GLY A 108 -12.17 -7.12 -16.63
N TYR A 109 -12.11 -7.74 -15.44
CA TYR A 109 -12.48 -7.07 -14.19
C TYR A 109 -11.37 -6.15 -13.71
N ILE A 110 -11.76 -5.07 -13.05
CA ILE A 110 -10.87 -4.26 -12.22
C ILE A 110 -10.87 -4.88 -10.83
N LEU A 111 -9.69 -5.15 -10.26
CA LEU A 111 -9.57 -5.58 -8.87
C LEU A 111 -9.09 -4.39 -8.02
N VAL A 112 -9.77 -4.13 -6.91
CA VAL A 112 -9.36 -3.13 -5.91
C VAL A 112 -9.08 -3.86 -4.61
N SER A 113 -7.87 -3.75 -4.05
CA SER A 113 -7.50 -4.35 -2.76
C SER A 113 -7.27 -3.25 -1.73
N SER A 114 -8.06 -3.23 -0.66
CA SER A 114 -8.06 -2.12 0.30
C SER A 114 -7.42 -2.48 1.64
N ASN A 115 -6.56 -1.59 2.12
CA ASN A 115 -6.22 -1.50 3.53
C ASN A 115 -7.34 -0.75 4.27
N TYR A 116 -7.38 -0.94 5.58
CA TYR A 116 -8.28 -0.26 6.51
C TYR A 116 -7.59 -0.04 7.86
N ARG A 117 -8.21 0.76 8.75
CA ARG A 117 -7.70 0.99 10.11
C ARG A 117 -7.74 -0.31 10.90
N LEU A 118 -6.60 -0.70 11.48
CA LEU A 118 -6.54 -1.84 12.37
C LEU A 118 -6.87 -1.42 13.80
N LEU A 119 -7.37 -2.36 14.59
CA LEU A 119 -7.46 -2.23 16.03
C LEU A 119 -6.05 -2.04 16.62
N PRO A 120 -5.88 -1.21 17.65
CA PRO A 120 -4.62 -1.09 18.36
C PRO A 120 -4.29 -2.40 19.07
N LEU A 121 -2.99 -2.67 19.28
CA LEU A 121 -2.51 -3.73 20.15
C LEU A 121 -2.03 -3.14 21.48
N PRO A 122 -2.34 -3.76 22.64
CA PRO A 122 -3.18 -4.95 22.79
C PRO A 122 -4.65 -4.68 22.40
N ILE A 123 -5.34 -5.71 21.89
CA ILE A 123 -6.74 -5.56 21.48
C ILE A 123 -7.56 -5.16 22.71
N PRO A 124 -8.30 -4.04 22.66
CA PRO A 124 -9.13 -3.62 23.78
C PRO A 124 -10.17 -4.68 24.14
N GLY A 125 -10.42 -4.91 25.42
CA GLY A 125 -11.39 -5.92 25.88
C GLY A 125 -12.81 -5.74 25.32
N TRP A 126 -13.21 -4.49 25.03
CA TRP A 126 -14.50 -4.20 24.38
C TRP A 126 -14.59 -4.77 22.96
N ALA A 127 -13.47 -4.88 22.23
CA ALA A 127 -13.45 -5.40 20.86
C ALA A 127 -13.49 -6.93 20.80
N LEU A 128 -13.23 -7.62 21.92
CA LEU A 128 -13.28 -9.08 22.04
C LEU A 128 -14.62 -9.58 22.59
N SER A 129 -15.47 -8.67 23.05
CA SER A 129 -16.73 -9.02 23.69
C SER A 129 -17.89 -8.86 22.71
N PRO A 130 -18.59 -9.94 22.33
CA PRO A 130 -19.67 -9.88 21.33
C PRO A 130 -20.92 -9.10 21.78
N TRP A 131 -20.98 -8.66 23.04
CA TRP A 131 -22.18 -8.05 23.65
C TRP A 131 -21.93 -6.74 24.40
N THR A 132 -20.73 -6.17 24.37
CA THR A 132 -20.45 -4.91 25.06
C THR A 132 -20.65 -3.75 24.08
N ALA A 133 -21.69 -2.95 24.30
CA ALA A 133 -21.99 -1.78 23.48
C ALA A 133 -20.79 -0.82 23.39
N LEU A 134 -20.59 -0.22 22.21
CA LEU A 134 -19.64 0.87 22.04
C LEU A 134 -20.00 2.01 23.00
N PRO A 135 -19.03 2.67 23.66
CA PRO A 135 -19.31 3.87 24.42
C PRO A 135 -19.94 4.89 23.48
N SER A 136 -21.10 5.42 23.87
CA SER A 136 -21.78 6.50 23.16
C SER A 136 -20.87 7.73 23.15
N THR A 137 -20.38 8.10 21.96
CA THR A 137 -19.79 9.41 21.68
C THR A 137 -20.84 10.37 21.17
#